data_AF-A0A5Q3H9R0-F1
#
_entry.id   AF-A0A5Q3H9R0-F1
#
_cell.length_a   1.000
_cell.length_b   1.000
_cell.length_c   1.000
_cell.angle_alpha   90.00
_cell.angle_beta   90.00
_cell.angle_gamma   90.00
#
_symmetry.space_group_name_H-M   'P 1'
#
loop_
_entity.id
_entity.type
_entity.pdbx_description
1 polymer ?
#
loop_
_entity_poly.entity_id
_entity_poly.type
_entity_poly.pdbx_seq_one_letter_code
_entity_poly.pdbx_strand_id
1 'polypeptide(L)'
;MNVKTNFSFEVQYTAASSPAQSGPDGVMASLGPSLQKVFAAGDPSATVAVSDSHKGAGNKIVELVTTLQDAEIAKILQAFSGQHGVSVSALE
;
A
#
# COMPACT_ATOMS: atom_id res chain seq x y z
N MET A 1 26.51 0.13 3.10
CA MET A 1 25.40 -0.80 3.43
C MET A 1 24.12 0.00 3.31
N ASN A 2 23.28 -0.26 2.30
CA ASN A 2 21.93 0.30 2.27
C ASN A 2 21.12 -0.43 3.33
N VAL A 3 20.85 0.24 4.45
CA VAL A 3 19.90 -0.25 5.45
C VAL A 3 18.53 -0.28 4.78
N LYS A 4 17.96 -1.49 4.68
CA LYS A 4 16.58 -1.67 4.25
C LYS A 4 15.69 -1.50 5.47
N THR A 5 14.70 -0.63 5.36
CA THR A 5 13.69 -0.41 6.39
C THR A 5 12.48 -1.27 6.07
N ASN A 6 11.98 -1.96 7.08
CA ASN A 6 10.70 -2.66 7.01
C ASN A 6 9.61 -1.75 7.57
N PHE A 7 8.56 -1.52 6.79
CA PHE A 7 7.38 -0.78 7.18
C PHE A 7 6.16 -1.67 7.06
N SER A 8 5.36 -1.71 8.11
CA SER A 8 4.08 -2.41 8.09
C SER A 8 2.95 -1.40 8.24
N PHE A 9 1.95 -1.48 7.37
CA PHE A 9 0.80 -0.61 7.42
C PHE A 9 -0.47 -1.34 6.98
N GLU A 10 -1.60 -0.98 7.59
CA GLU A 10 -2.91 -1.46 7.19
C GLU A 10 -3.47 -0.55 6.10
N VAL A 11 -3.96 -1.17 5.02
CA VAL A 11 -4.71 -0.51 3.95
C VAL A 11 -6.16 -0.92 4.07
N GLN A 12 -7.03 0.08 4.18
CA GLN A 12 -8.47 -0.08 4.20
C GLN A 12 -9.08 0.51 2.95
N TYR A 13 -9.91 -0.26 2.26
CA TYR A 13 -10.73 0.27 1.18
C TYR A 13 -11.80 1.22 1.74
N THR A 14 -11.78 2.47 1.30
CA THR A 14 -12.82 3.45 1.63
C THR A 14 -13.62 3.70 0.36
N ALA A 15 -14.91 3.38 0.35
CA ALA A 15 -15.77 3.51 -0.84
C ALA A 15 -15.98 4.96 -1.33
N ALA A 16 -15.16 5.92 -0.88
CA ALA A 16 -15.25 7.35 -1.17
C ALA A 16 -14.93 7.70 -2.63
N SER A 17 -14.20 6.85 -3.37
CA SER A 17 -13.79 7.15 -4.75
C SER A 17 -14.52 6.30 -5.78
N SER A 18 -15.79 6.65 -6.02
CA SER A 18 -16.62 6.32 -7.20
C SER A 18 -16.89 4.82 -7.53
N PRO A 19 -18.10 4.49 -8.04
CA PRO A 19 -18.53 3.10 -8.32
C PRO A 19 -17.94 2.53 -9.63
N ALA A 20 -16.63 2.67 -9.86
CA ALA A 20 -15.99 2.19 -11.08
C ALA A 20 -15.42 0.77 -10.92
N GLN A 21 -16.33 -0.20 -11.09
CA GLN A 21 -16.13 -1.47 -11.81
C GLN A 21 -15.32 -2.63 -11.16
N SER A 22 -14.56 -2.39 -10.11
CA SER A 22 -13.93 -3.46 -9.33
C SER A 22 -14.27 -3.24 -7.87
N GLY A 23 -15.06 -4.12 -7.26
CA GLY A 23 -15.39 -4.05 -5.83
C GLY A 23 -14.13 -4.02 -4.94
N PRO A 24 -14.27 -3.91 -3.60
CA PRO A 24 -13.13 -3.90 -2.67
C PRO A 24 -12.13 -5.01 -2.97
N ASP A 25 -12.61 -6.18 -3.35
CA ASP A 25 -11.80 -7.35 -3.71
C ASP A 25 -10.85 -7.09 -4.91
N GLY A 26 -11.32 -6.41 -5.96
CA GLY A 26 -10.50 -6.14 -7.14
C GLY A 26 -9.46 -5.04 -6.93
N VAL A 27 -9.79 -4.00 -6.14
CA VAL A 27 -8.83 -2.97 -5.74
C VAL A 27 -7.78 -3.56 -4.80
N MET A 28 -8.21 -4.35 -3.81
CA MET A 28 -7.31 -5.00 -2.85
C MET A 28 -6.45 -6.10 -3.50
N ALA A 29 -6.95 -6.82 -4.52
CA ALA A 29 -6.17 -7.78 -5.29
C ALA A 29 -5.06 -7.10 -6.11
N SER A 30 -5.33 -5.90 -6.62
CA SER A 30 -4.36 -5.10 -7.39
C SER A 30 -3.44 -4.24 -6.51
N LEU A 31 -3.68 -4.19 -5.20
CA LEU A 31 -2.97 -3.34 -4.24
C LEU A 31 -1.46 -3.64 -4.23
N GLY A 32 -1.11 -4.91 -4.06
CA GLY A 32 0.28 -5.38 -4.02
C GLY A 32 1.08 -5.00 -5.27
N PRO A 33 0.68 -5.44 -6.48
CA PRO A 33 1.42 -5.10 -7.70
C PRO A 33 1.43 -3.59 -8.00
N SER A 34 0.39 -2.84 -7.60
CA SER A 34 0.36 -1.39 -7.79
C SER A 34 1.36 -0.68 -6.88
N LEU A 35 1.36 -0.98 -5.58
CA LEU A 35 2.33 -0.43 -4.62
C LEU A 35 3.75 -0.83 -5.00
N GLN A 36 3.97 -2.11 -5.35
CA GLN A 36 5.27 -2.60 -5.82
C GLN A 36 5.79 -1.76 -6.99
N LYS A 37 4.94 -1.43 -7.95
CA LYS A 37 5.31 -0.63 -9.12
C LYS A 37 5.64 0.83 -8.77
N VAL A 38 4.90 1.42 -7.83
CA VAL A 38 5.15 2.79 -7.37
C VAL A 38 6.46 2.87 -6.57
N PHE A 39 6.68 1.95 -5.64
CA PHE A 39 7.92 1.90 -4.86
C PHE A 39 9.14 1.54 -5.71
N ALA A 40 9.00 0.62 -6.67
CA ALA A 40 10.08 0.25 -7.60
C ALA A 40 10.57 1.44 -8.46
N ALA A 41 9.76 2.48 -8.66
CA ALA A 41 10.17 3.68 -9.37
C ALA A 41 11.19 4.53 -8.60
N GLY A 42 11.12 4.52 -7.26
CA GLY A 42 12.08 5.23 -6.38
C GLY A 42 13.17 4.32 -5.81
N ASP A 43 12.86 3.05 -5.57
CA ASP A 43 13.76 2.04 -5.06
C ASP A 43 13.53 0.70 -5.78
N PRO A 44 14.34 0.34 -6.79
CA PRO A 44 14.16 -0.90 -7.54
C PRO A 44 14.36 -2.16 -6.69
N SER A 45 14.94 -2.02 -5.49
CA SER A 45 15.07 -3.09 -4.50
C SER A 45 13.90 -3.17 -3.52
N ALA A 46 12.88 -2.34 -3.68
CA ALA A 46 11.71 -2.34 -2.83
C ALA A 46 10.91 -3.64 -3.02
N THR A 47 10.40 -4.19 -1.93
CA THR A 47 9.55 -5.38 -1.93
C THR A 47 8.26 -5.08 -1.18
N VAL A 48 7.13 -5.40 -1.78
CA VAL A 48 5.80 -5.26 -1.17
C VAL A 48 5.17 -6.63 -1.01
N ALA A 49 4.83 -6.99 0.22
CA ALA A 49 4.01 -8.14 0.53
C ALA A 49 2.63 -7.67 1.02
N VAL A 50 1.56 -8.34 0.58
CA VAL A 50 0.20 -8.03 0.98
C VAL A 50 -0.42 -9.27 1.62
N SER A 51 -0.90 -9.08 2.83
CA SER A 51 -1.52 -10.10 3.67
C SER A 51 -2.96 -9.70 3.99
N ASP A 52 -3.82 -10.70 4.21
CA ASP A 52 -5.20 -10.44 4.61
C ASP A 52 -5.24 -9.91 6.05
N SER A 53 -5.94 -8.81 6.30
CA SER A 53 -6.20 -8.39 7.67
C SER A 53 -7.41 -9.17 8.17
N HIS A 54 -7.32 -9.73 9.39
CA HIS A 54 -8.41 -10.45 10.06
C HIS A 54 -9.69 -9.60 10.28
N LYS A 55 -9.68 -8.33 9.84
CA LYS A 55 -10.83 -7.40 9.82
C LYS A 55 -11.76 -7.57 8.61
N GLY A 56 -11.42 -8.41 7.63
CA GLY A 56 -12.27 -8.74 6.46
C GLY A 56 -11.77 -8.15 5.14
N ALA A 57 -12.39 -8.56 4.02
CA ALA A 57 -11.89 -8.39 2.64
C ALA A 57 -11.55 -6.95 2.19
N GLY A 58 -12.07 -5.93 2.87
CA GLY A 58 -11.74 -4.53 2.63
C GLY A 58 -10.50 -4.03 3.37
N ASN A 59 -9.80 -4.89 4.12
CA ASN A 59 -8.63 -4.54 4.91
C ASN A 59 -7.48 -5.50 4.58
N LYS A 60 -6.32 -4.95 4.24
CA LYS A 60 -5.11 -5.71 3.96
C LYS A 60 -3.97 -5.15 4.80
N ILE A 61 -3.10 -6.02 5.30
CA ILE A 61 -1.83 -5.62 5.89
C ILE A 61 -0.80 -5.63 4.76
N VAL A 62 -0.05 -4.55 4.64
CA VAL A 62 1.01 -4.42 3.66
C VAL A 62 2.33 -4.30 4.39
N GLU A 63 3.29 -5.12 4.01
CA GLU A 63 4.66 -5.10 4.48
C GLU A 63 5.55 -4.61 3.33
N LEU A 64 6.20 -3.48 3.54
CA LEU A 64 7.08 -2.84 2.59
C LEU A 64 8.52 -2.93 3.10
N VAL A 65 9.40 -3.47 2.28
CA VAL A 65 10.85 -3.47 2.51
C VAL A 65 11.46 -2.51 1.51
N THR A 66 12.04 -1.39 1.95
CA THR A 66 12.60 -0.40 1.01
C THR A 66 13.82 0.32 1.59
N THR A 67 14.60 0.95 0.73
CA THR A 67 15.68 1.86 1.12
C THR A 67 15.25 3.34 1.14
N LEU A 68 13.98 3.62 0.82
CA LEU A 68 13.40 4.96 0.90
C LEU A 68 13.25 5.43 2.35
N GLN A 69 13.27 6.75 2.53
CA GLN A 69 13.03 7.40 3.82
C GLN A 69 11.53 7.50 4.11
N ASP A 70 11.15 7.55 5.40
CA ASP A 70 9.77 7.68 5.88
C ASP A 70 8.98 8.79 5.17
N ALA A 71 9.61 9.94 4.93
CA ALA A 71 8.97 11.08 4.26
C ALA A 71 8.60 10.78 2.79
N GLU A 72 9.44 10.03 2.08
CA GLU A 72 9.18 9.60 0.70
C GLU A 72 8.09 8.53 0.67
N ILE A 73 8.14 7.59 1.60
CA ILE A 73 7.13 6.54 1.77
C ILE A 73 5.77 7.17 2.07
N ALA A 74 5.69 8.10 3.02
CA ALA A 74 4.45 8.80 3.37
C ALA A 74 3.86 9.56 2.18
N LYS A 75 4.70 10.24 1.38
CA LYS A 75 4.26 10.91 0.14
C LYS A 75 3.69 9.93 -0.88
N ILE A 76 4.37 8.82 -1.10
CA ILE A 76 3.93 7.77 -2.02
C ILE A 76 2.58 7.20 -1.57
N LEU A 77 2.46 6.85 -0.29
CA LEU A 77 1.24 6.29 0.29
C LEU A 77 0.08 7.30 0.26
N GLN A 78 0.35 8.58 0.49
CA GLN A 78 -0.65 9.66 0.41
C GLN A 78 -1.14 9.89 -1.03
N ALA A 79 -0.26 9.83 -2.02
CA ALA A 79 -0.65 9.92 -3.42
C ALA A 79 -1.48 8.68 -3.84
N PHE A 80 -1.03 7.50 -3.42
CA PHE A 80 -1.70 6.23 -3.71
C PHE A 80 -3.10 6.17 -3.10
N SER A 81 -3.26 6.55 -1.83
CA SER A 81 -4.55 6.58 -1.13
C SER A 81 -5.57 7.47 -1.84
N GLY A 82 -5.15 8.67 -2.26
CA GLY A 82 -5.98 9.60 -3.01
C GLY A 82 -6.39 9.08 -4.40
N GLN A 83 -5.50 8.37 -5.09
CA GLN A 83 -5.79 7.82 -6.43
C GLN A 83 -6.69 6.58 -6.40
N HIS A 84 -6.55 5.73 -5.39
CA HIS A 84 -7.21 4.44 -5.32
C HIS A 84 -8.43 4.40 -4.38
N GLY A 85 -8.70 5.47 -3.63
CA GLY A 85 -9.80 5.48 -2.65
C GLY A 85 -9.55 4.50 -1.51
N VAL A 86 -8.32 4.48 -1.00
CA VAL A 86 -7.96 3.60 0.13
C VAL A 86 -7.40 4.48 1.24
N SER A 87 -7.70 4.16 2.49
CA SER A 87 -6.99 4.73 3.64
C SER A 87 -5.80 3.87 3.99
N VAL A 88 -4.68 4.50 4.33
CA VAL A 88 -3.47 3.83 4.80
C VAL A 88 -3.20 4.27 6.24
N SER A 89 -3.04 3.30 7.13
CA SER A 89 -2.74 3.51 8.55
C SER A 89 -1.47 2.75 8.89
N ALA A 90 -0.44 3.45 9.36
CA ALA A 90 0.78 2.78 9.85
C ALA A 90 0.43 1.86 11.03
N LEU A 91 1.05 0.68 11.07
CA LEU A 91 1.01 -0.21 12.23
C LEU A 91 2.26 0.12 13.05
N GLU A 92 2.06 0.76 14.20
CA GLU A 92 3.12 1.05 15.19
C GLU A 92 3.60 -0.21 15.92
#